data_AF-A0A9P9DP83-F1
#
_entry.id   AF-A0A9P9DP83-F1
#
_cell.length_a   1.000
_cell.length_b   1.000
_cell.length_c   1.000
_cell.angle_alpha   90.00
_cell.angle_beta   90.00
_cell.angle_gamma   90.00
#
_symmetry.space_group_name_H-M   'P 1'
#
loop_
_entity.id
_entity.type
_entity.pdbx_description
1 polymer ?
#
loop_
_entity_poly.entity_id
_entity_poly.type
_entity_poly.pdbx_seq_one_letter_code
_entity_poly.pdbx_strand_id
1 'polypeptide(L)'
;MVQESNLEVCGVKTDNLKLPLERHQILHFLRGMQEKCHQFNTWEQSAFWKIMHGQGATGLNDPDGPLKMSAFEADQCCNRTAPFYILRDNRRSRWEELSEPFLTLLHTYIYRRWFRPYRSEIDYGQFLAKFIVNKPITLPDQACLPSKETVDLVIRYNARLCARIIDAQESTKALKKFDEEEQYSHLYGTASHFIDRSTAAIIRDQDFFILQPLFRAIAIAIQEPDFRFDDQEFGSVSVTIIRTGVEDDLSAPINFNTISDDSIKGKLFGPEGTVSAVQTDLDTAVTFLMVLDQREVTAFGARPDPAESMKDLDSGSLAPVQERVASSSSAVSLPIRNTHELFHDSARNCIHLAFDLSEVPGMSYKTDNHLAVWPVNLDDEVERLLCLLGLTNSRSVPLSIKSLDTTIKVPILKPTTPEVLFRHYLEVCAAVSRATIEALVQFAPSHSAKTFLEVLVKDKAKHAAFSQKHYLALGRLLELSVQSQGLQEDGAWKTIPLAFVVETLSALHPRLYSIPSSSVISPKVASVTALVVKTALPGTLNESIHGVASNYLHSASLLANSQAPASQLSHYIPRDSDPRLHVAVRKSAFRPQKL
;
A
#
# COMPACT_ATOMS: atom_id res chain seq x y z
N MET A 1 6.35 -37.93 -0.10
CA MET A 1 5.24 -38.35 -0.99
C MET A 1 3.93 -38.19 -0.24
N VAL A 2 3.41 -36.96 -0.18
CA VAL A 2 1.99 -36.65 0.11
C VAL A 2 1.68 -35.35 -0.62
N GLN A 3 0.98 -35.52 -1.74
CA GLN A 3 0.04 -34.65 -2.43
C GLN A 3 0.26 -33.12 -2.43
N GLU A 4 0.45 -32.63 -3.66
CA GLU A 4 -0.10 -31.36 -4.17
C GLU A 4 -1.50 -31.12 -3.59
N SER A 5 -1.58 -30.28 -2.56
CA SER A 5 -2.84 -29.71 -2.13
C SER A 5 -3.15 -28.55 -3.05
N ASN A 6 -4.07 -28.82 -3.98
CA ASN A 6 -4.85 -27.82 -4.69
C ASN A 6 -5.29 -26.73 -3.69
N LEU A 7 -4.73 -25.53 -3.82
CA LEU A 7 -5.15 -24.36 -3.07
C LEU A 7 -6.54 -23.94 -3.56
N GLU A 8 -7.58 -24.50 -2.95
CA GLU A 8 -8.94 -23.97 -3.03
C GLU A 8 -9.00 -22.66 -2.22
N VAL A 9 -8.95 -21.54 -2.94
CA VAL A 9 -9.26 -20.23 -2.36
C VAL A 9 -10.76 -20.01 -2.53
N CYS A 10 -11.51 -20.06 -1.44
CA CYS A 10 -12.94 -19.66 -1.39
C CYS A 10 -13.80 -20.23 -2.55
N GLY A 11 -13.56 -21.49 -2.93
CA GLY A 11 -14.35 -22.18 -3.97
C GLY A 11 -14.00 -21.83 -5.42
N VAL A 12 -12.95 -21.06 -5.70
CA VAL A 12 -12.54 -20.74 -7.08
C VAL A 12 -11.09 -21.18 -7.34
N LYS A 13 -10.93 -22.22 -8.17
CA LYS A 13 -9.62 -22.61 -8.72
C LYS A 13 -9.14 -21.53 -9.69
N THR A 14 -7.96 -20.96 -9.45
CA THR A 14 -7.35 -19.91 -10.28
C THR A 14 -7.15 -20.34 -11.73
N ASP A 15 -7.00 -21.65 -11.96
CA ASP A 15 -6.72 -22.23 -13.27
C ASP A 15 -7.97 -22.29 -14.18
N ASN A 16 -9.15 -21.92 -13.66
CA ASN A 16 -10.43 -21.93 -14.37
C ASN A 16 -11.05 -20.54 -14.61
N LEU A 17 -10.34 -19.45 -14.28
CA LEU A 17 -10.85 -18.09 -14.46
C LEU A 17 -10.84 -17.71 -15.95
N LYS A 18 -11.97 -17.89 -16.63
CA LYS A 18 -12.21 -17.31 -17.97
C LYS A 18 -12.31 -15.79 -17.84
N LEU A 19 -11.36 -15.07 -18.41
CA LEU A 19 -11.39 -13.61 -18.51
C LEU A 19 -12.26 -13.17 -19.71
N PRO A 20 -12.96 -12.03 -19.61
CA PRO A 20 -13.03 -11.12 -18.46
C PRO A 20 -14.01 -11.59 -17.36
N LEU A 21 -13.66 -11.31 -16.09
CA LEU A 21 -14.50 -11.62 -14.93
C LEU A 21 -15.57 -10.56 -14.72
N GLU A 22 -16.72 -10.98 -14.19
CA GLU A 22 -17.79 -10.07 -13.76
C GLU A 22 -17.37 -9.29 -12.50
N ARG A 23 -17.89 -8.06 -12.33
CA ARG A 23 -17.54 -7.15 -11.22
C ARG A 23 -17.64 -7.82 -9.84
N HIS A 24 -18.69 -8.60 -9.59
CA HIS A 24 -18.89 -9.26 -8.30
C HIS A 24 -17.84 -10.35 -8.03
N GLN A 25 -17.35 -11.03 -9.07
CA GLN A 25 -16.29 -12.05 -8.95
C GLN A 25 -14.95 -11.38 -8.64
N ILE A 26 -14.67 -10.22 -9.24
CA ILE A 26 -13.49 -9.41 -8.92
C ILE A 26 -13.55 -8.93 -7.47
N LEU A 27 -14.67 -8.39 -7.01
CA LEU A 27 -14.84 -7.92 -5.63
C LEU A 27 -14.73 -9.06 -4.61
N HIS A 28 -15.32 -10.21 -4.92
CA HIS A 28 -15.20 -11.43 -4.11
C HIS A 28 -13.73 -11.87 -3.96
N PHE A 29 -12.99 -11.90 -5.07
CA PHE A 29 -11.57 -12.25 -5.07
C PHE A 29 -10.72 -11.27 -4.26
N LEU A 30 -10.90 -9.96 -4.48
CA LEU A 30 -10.18 -8.91 -3.74
C LEU A 30 -10.46 -8.98 -2.24
N ARG A 31 -11.73 -9.20 -1.85
CA ARG A 31 -12.09 -9.38 -0.44
C ARG A 31 -11.43 -10.63 0.15
N GLY A 32 -11.41 -11.75 -0.57
CA GLY A 32 -10.72 -12.96 -0.12
C GLY A 32 -9.22 -12.74 0.10
N MET A 33 -8.56 -11.93 -0.74
CA MET A 33 -7.16 -11.53 -0.52
C MET A 33 -6.99 -10.70 0.76
N GLN A 34 -7.84 -9.69 0.99
CA GLN A 34 -7.80 -8.87 2.20
C GLN A 34 -7.99 -9.71 3.46
N GLU A 35 -8.97 -10.62 3.45
CA GLU A 35 -9.28 -11.50 4.58
C GLU A 35 -8.09 -12.42 4.91
N LYS A 36 -7.43 -12.98 3.89
CA LYS A 36 -6.21 -13.78 4.05
C LYS A 36 -5.07 -12.97 4.64
N CYS A 37 -4.83 -11.76 4.13
CA CYS A 37 -3.80 -10.87 4.64
C CYS A 37 -4.10 -10.47 6.09
N HIS A 38 -5.35 -10.15 6.42
CA HIS A 38 -5.76 -9.80 7.77
C HIS A 38 -5.51 -10.93 8.77
N GLN A 39 -5.91 -12.16 8.42
CA GLN A 39 -5.67 -13.34 9.25
C GLN A 39 -4.18 -13.56 9.51
N PHE A 40 -3.36 -13.47 8.46
CA PHE A 40 -1.92 -13.62 8.58
C PHE A 40 -1.29 -12.53 9.45
N ASN A 41 -1.64 -11.26 9.23
CA ASN A 41 -1.06 -10.11 9.95
C ASN A 41 -1.41 -10.14 11.44
N THR A 42 -2.67 -10.45 11.79
CA THR A 42 -3.09 -10.55 13.19
C THR A 42 -2.41 -11.72 13.90
N TRP A 43 -2.18 -12.84 13.20
CA TRP A 43 -1.40 -13.97 13.70
C TRP A 43 0.07 -13.58 13.89
N GLU A 44 0.69 -12.94 12.90
CA GLU A 44 2.10 -12.57 12.94
C GLU A 44 2.43 -11.65 14.13
N GLN A 45 1.60 -10.61 14.31
CA GLN A 45 1.71 -9.62 15.39
C GLN A 45 1.39 -10.20 16.78
N SER A 46 0.65 -11.31 16.86
CA SER A 46 0.21 -11.88 18.13
C SER A 46 1.00 -13.13 18.53
N ALA A 47 1.53 -13.88 17.56
CA ALA A 47 2.18 -15.17 17.71
C ALA A 47 3.60 -15.19 17.11
N PHE A 48 3.73 -15.03 15.79
CA PHE A 48 4.98 -15.32 15.05
C PHE A 48 6.20 -14.55 15.56
N TRP A 49 6.10 -13.23 15.73
CA TRP A 49 7.25 -12.43 16.18
C TRP A 49 7.78 -12.83 17.56
N LYS A 50 6.88 -13.29 18.43
CA LYS A 50 7.22 -13.73 19.79
C LYS A 50 7.88 -15.10 19.80
N ILE A 51 7.53 -15.95 18.83
CA ILE A 51 8.13 -17.26 18.61
C ILE A 51 9.53 -17.10 18.01
N MET A 52 9.69 -16.24 17.00
CA MET A 52 10.91 -16.15 16.18
C MET A 52 12.04 -15.31 16.79
N HIS A 53 11.72 -14.21 17.48
CA HIS A 53 12.74 -13.25 17.92
C HIS A 53 13.03 -13.28 19.43
N GLY A 54 12.41 -14.21 20.16
CA GLY A 54 12.53 -14.29 21.61
C GLY A 54 11.93 -13.08 22.34
N GLN A 55 11.95 -13.13 23.68
CA GLN A 55 11.22 -12.20 24.54
C GLN A 55 11.70 -10.74 24.50
N GLY A 56 12.88 -10.49 23.93
CA GLY A 56 13.57 -9.18 23.95
C GLY A 56 13.27 -8.26 22.77
N ALA A 57 12.49 -8.69 21.77
CA ALA A 57 12.31 -7.92 20.53
C ALA A 57 11.21 -6.86 20.59
N THR A 58 10.31 -6.89 21.58
CA THR A 58 9.24 -5.90 21.72
C THR A 58 9.16 -5.38 23.15
N GLY A 59 9.02 -4.07 23.30
CA GLY A 59 8.88 -3.41 24.61
C GLY A 59 7.62 -3.84 25.36
N LEU A 60 6.72 -4.61 24.74
CA LEU A 60 5.45 -5.11 25.27
C LEU A 60 5.60 -6.18 26.36
N ASN A 61 6.73 -6.89 26.40
CA ASN A 61 6.91 -8.05 27.30
C ASN A 61 7.56 -7.69 28.64
N ASP A 62 8.09 -6.46 28.76
CA ASP A 62 8.63 -5.95 30.00
C ASP A 62 7.63 -4.98 30.66
N PRO A 63 6.87 -5.45 31.66
CA PRO A 63 5.96 -4.58 32.38
C PRO A 63 6.71 -3.51 33.16
N ASP A 64 8.02 -3.65 33.38
CA ASP A 64 8.88 -2.67 34.06
C ASP A 64 9.88 -1.96 33.14
N GLY A 65 9.81 -2.23 31.84
CA GLY A 65 10.68 -1.63 30.82
C GLY A 65 10.47 -0.11 30.63
N PRO A 66 11.36 0.55 29.86
CA PRO A 66 11.28 1.98 29.62
C PRO A 66 9.92 2.39 29.03
N LEU A 67 9.43 3.57 29.44
CA LEU A 67 8.12 4.11 29.05
C LEU A 67 7.93 4.21 27.53
N LYS A 68 9.01 4.44 26.78
CA LYS A 68 8.94 4.73 25.35
C LYS A 68 8.52 3.50 24.54
N MET A 69 7.35 3.57 23.91
CA MET A 69 6.81 2.58 22.97
C MET A 69 6.85 3.19 21.56
N SER A 70 7.16 2.38 20.54
CA SER A 70 7.08 2.85 19.15
C SER A 70 5.63 2.97 18.67
N ALA A 71 5.37 3.86 17.70
CA ALA A 71 4.05 3.98 17.08
C ALA A 71 3.57 2.65 16.49
N PHE A 72 4.48 1.88 15.87
CA PHE A 72 4.19 0.55 15.35
C PHE A 72 3.73 -0.43 16.43
N GLU A 73 4.39 -0.47 17.60
CA GLU A 73 3.98 -1.33 18.72
C GLU A 73 2.62 -0.92 19.30
N ALA A 74 2.35 0.38 19.37
CA ALA A 74 1.08 0.93 19.82
C ALA A 74 -0.06 0.54 18.86
N ASP A 75 0.15 0.68 17.54
CA ASP A 75 -0.82 0.31 16.51
C ASP A 75 -1.21 -1.16 16.56
N GLN A 76 -0.29 -2.06 16.91
CA GLN A 76 -0.59 -3.48 17.07
C GLN A 76 -1.58 -3.78 18.20
N CYS A 77 -1.76 -2.86 19.15
CA CYS A 77 -2.72 -2.97 20.24
C CYS A 77 -4.04 -2.26 19.93
N CYS A 78 -4.02 -1.29 19.00
CA CYS A 78 -5.20 -0.57 18.56
C CYS A 78 -6.16 -1.45 17.76
N ASN A 79 -7.43 -1.08 17.73
CA ASN A 79 -8.51 -1.80 17.06
C ASN A 79 -8.63 -3.26 17.53
N ARG A 80 -8.24 -3.52 18.78
CA ARG A 80 -8.44 -4.80 19.45
C ARG A 80 -9.47 -4.66 20.55
N THR A 81 -10.36 -5.63 20.71
CA THR A 81 -11.39 -5.59 21.75
C THR A 81 -10.79 -5.81 23.15
N ALA A 82 -9.89 -6.78 23.32
CA ALA A 82 -9.28 -7.06 24.60
C ALA A 82 -7.83 -7.60 24.49
N PRO A 83 -6.96 -7.29 25.47
CA PRO A 83 -5.69 -7.95 25.66
C PRO A 83 -5.86 -9.32 26.35
N PHE A 84 -5.12 -10.30 25.85
CA PHE A 84 -5.03 -11.66 26.36
C PHE A 84 -3.62 -11.87 26.92
N TYR A 85 -3.50 -11.79 28.24
CA TYR A 85 -2.27 -11.99 28.98
C TYR A 85 -2.00 -13.48 29.15
N ILE A 86 -0.88 -13.93 28.58
CA ILE A 86 -0.42 -15.30 28.70
C ILE A 86 0.63 -15.32 29.82
N LEU A 87 0.20 -15.84 30.96
CA LEU A 87 0.96 -15.87 32.19
C LEU A 87 1.72 -17.19 32.29
N ARG A 88 3.03 -17.09 32.55
CA ARG A 88 3.96 -18.22 32.57
C ARG A 88 4.56 -18.36 33.95
N ASP A 89 4.49 -19.57 34.52
CA ASP A 89 5.11 -19.88 35.81
C ASP A 89 6.57 -20.31 35.61
N ASN A 90 7.51 -19.58 36.22
CA ASN A 90 8.94 -19.95 36.26
C ASN A 90 9.19 -21.41 36.68
N ARG A 91 8.32 -22.00 37.49
CA ARG A 91 8.49 -23.35 38.04
C ARG A 91 7.96 -24.46 37.15
N ARG A 92 7.04 -24.14 36.23
CA ARG A 92 6.23 -25.15 35.50
C ARG A 92 6.13 -24.90 34.00
N SER A 93 6.64 -23.77 33.51
CA SER A 93 6.38 -23.37 32.13
C SER A 93 7.06 -24.30 31.12
N ARG A 94 6.30 -24.71 30.10
CA ARG A 94 6.79 -25.48 28.95
C ARG A 94 6.84 -24.61 27.69
N TRP A 95 6.98 -23.30 27.87
CA TRP A 95 6.86 -22.32 26.79
C TRP A 95 7.80 -22.58 25.60
N GLU A 96 9.03 -23.00 25.85
CA GLU A 96 9.99 -23.29 24.78
C GLU A 96 9.55 -24.45 23.89
N GLU A 97 8.79 -25.41 24.44
CA GLU A 97 8.24 -26.55 23.70
C GLU A 97 6.89 -26.22 23.05
N LEU A 98 6.05 -25.43 23.74
CA LEU A 98 4.62 -25.33 23.44
C LEU A 98 4.18 -23.98 22.85
N SER A 99 5.03 -22.96 22.85
CA SER A 99 4.63 -21.58 22.49
C SER A 99 4.08 -21.45 21.07
N GLU A 100 4.74 -22.05 20.08
CA GLU A 100 4.31 -22.01 18.68
C GLU A 100 2.94 -22.67 18.46
N PRO A 101 2.73 -23.95 18.83
CA PRO A 101 1.45 -24.59 18.63
C PRO A 101 0.35 -23.97 19.49
N PHE A 102 0.66 -23.49 20.71
CA PHE A 102 -0.33 -22.88 21.60
C PHE A 102 -0.86 -21.55 21.04
N LEU A 103 0.03 -20.62 20.69
CA LEU A 103 -0.35 -19.31 20.16
C LEU A 103 -1.06 -19.42 18.81
N THR A 104 -0.63 -20.37 17.97
CA THR A 104 -1.23 -20.60 16.65
C THR A 104 -2.64 -21.17 16.77
N LEU A 105 -2.86 -22.16 17.65
CA LEU A 105 -4.20 -22.69 17.91
C LEU A 105 -5.10 -21.65 18.57
N LEU A 106 -4.57 -20.86 19.52
CA LEU A 106 -5.33 -19.79 20.19
C LEU A 106 -5.81 -18.74 19.19
N HIS A 107 -4.92 -18.25 18.33
CA HIS A 107 -5.28 -17.31 17.28
C HIS A 107 -6.31 -17.91 16.33
N THR A 108 -6.05 -19.13 15.82
CA THR A 108 -6.93 -19.81 14.86
C THR A 108 -8.33 -20.03 15.44
N TYR A 109 -8.42 -20.43 16.70
CA TYR A 109 -9.69 -20.66 17.38
C TYR A 109 -10.50 -19.37 17.53
N ILE A 110 -9.89 -18.31 18.07
CA ILE A 110 -10.55 -17.02 18.25
C ILE A 110 -10.94 -16.42 16.89
N TYR A 111 -10.06 -16.48 15.90
CA TYR A 111 -10.31 -15.96 14.56
C TYR A 111 -11.50 -16.66 13.90
N ARG A 112 -11.59 -18.00 13.98
CA ARG A 112 -12.73 -18.76 13.43
C ARG A 112 -14.07 -18.45 14.10
N ARG A 113 -14.05 -18.10 15.39
CA ARG A 113 -15.26 -17.73 16.15
C ARG A 113 -15.73 -16.32 15.82
N TRP A 114 -14.80 -15.38 15.77
CA TRP A 114 -15.06 -13.96 15.51
C TRP A 114 -15.35 -13.66 14.04
N PHE A 115 -14.59 -14.25 13.11
CA PHE A 115 -14.63 -13.90 11.70
C PHE A 115 -15.90 -14.40 11.00
N ARG A 116 -16.60 -13.47 10.35
CA ARG A 116 -17.76 -13.70 9.50
C ARG A 116 -17.44 -13.14 8.10
N PRO A 117 -17.33 -13.98 7.06
CA PRO A 117 -17.05 -13.52 5.70
C PRO A 117 -17.98 -12.37 5.30
N TYR A 118 -17.42 -11.31 4.72
CA TYR A 118 -18.12 -10.07 4.31
C TYR A 118 -18.82 -9.26 5.41
N ARG A 119 -18.85 -9.72 6.67
CA ARG A 119 -19.55 -9.03 7.78
C ARG A 119 -18.61 -8.52 8.85
N SER A 120 -17.48 -9.20 9.06
CA SER A 120 -16.45 -8.70 9.97
C SER A 120 -15.70 -7.56 9.31
N GLU A 121 -15.66 -6.43 9.99
CA GLU A 121 -14.73 -5.36 9.67
C GLU A 121 -13.31 -5.85 9.97
N ILE A 122 -12.45 -5.82 8.96
CA ILE A 122 -11.04 -6.28 9.04
C ILE A 122 -10.06 -5.14 8.76
N ASP A 123 -10.60 -3.98 8.44
CA ASP A 123 -9.85 -2.78 8.14
C ASP A 123 -9.17 -2.25 9.41
N TYR A 124 -7.96 -1.70 9.25
CA TYR A 124 -7.06 -1.26 10.32
C TYR A 124 -6.77 -2.34 11.36
N GLY A 125 -6.84 -3.62 10.94
CA GLY A 125 -6.50 -4.77 11.77
C GLY A 125 -7.53 -5.13 12.83
N GLN A 126 -8.78 -4.65 12.71
CA GLN A 126 -9.84 -4.97 13.67
C GLN A 126 -9.89 -6.46 14.02
N PHE A 127 -9.79 -6.79 15.31
CA PHE A 127 -9.80 -8.18 15.77
C PHE A 127 -10.11 -8.26 17.27
N LEU A 128 -10.72 -9.35 17.73
CA LEU A 128 -11.14 -9.50 19.13
C LEU A 128 -9.97 -9.44 20.14
N ALA A 129 -8.79 -9.94 19.77
CA ALA A 129 -7.73 -10.25 20.72
C ALA A 129 -6.37 -9.65 20.36
N LYS A 130 -5.67 -9.09 21.36
CA LYS A 130 -4.21 -8.90 21.32
C LYS A 130 -3.55 -9.82 22.32
N PHE A 131 -2.70 -10.73 21.87
CA PHE A 131 -1.96 -11.56 22.79
C PHE A 131 -0.80 -10.75 23.40
N ILE A 132 -0.57 -10.89 24.70
CA ILE A 132 0.55 -10.31 25.44
C ILE A 132 1.23 -11.45 26.17
N VAL A 133 2.51 -11.70 25.88
CA VAL A 133 3.26 -12.81 26.47
C VAL A 133 4.23 -12.21 27.48
N ASN A 134 3.89 -12.30 28.76
CA ASN A 134 4.69 -11.71 29.81
C ASN A 134 5.93 -12.55 30.09
N LYS A 135 7.01 -11.91 30.56
CA LYS A 135 8.17 -12.62 31.14
C LYS A 135 7.69 -13.64 32.20
N PRO A 136 8.37 -14.79 32.31
CA PRO A 136 8.01 -15.80 33.30
C PRO A 136 8.13 -15.23 34.73
N ILE A 137 7.13 -15.51 35.56
CA ILE A 137 7.06 -15.04 36.95
C ILE A 137 6.69 -16.20 37.87
N THR A 138 6.85 -16.01 39.18
CA THR A 138 6.31 -16.97 40.15
C THR A 138 4.82 -16.71 40.31
N LEU A 139 3.99 -17.60 39.76
CA LEU A 139 2.53 -17.48 39.89
C LEU A 139 2.06 -18.02 41.25
N PRO A 140 0.95 -17.48 41.81
CA PRO A 140 0.34 -17.99 43.04
C PRO A 140 -0.12 -19.44 42.87
N ASP A 141 -0.15 -20.22 43.95
CA ASP A 141 -0.60 -21.61 43.90
C ASP A 141 -2.09 -21.72 43.50
N GLN A 142 -2.41 -22.75 42.69
CA GLN A 142 -3.70 -22.93 42.00
C GLN A 142 -4.90 -23.25 42.90
N ALA A 143 -4.75 -23.19 44.22
CA ALA A 143 -5.78 -23.64 45.17
C ALA A 143 -7.07 -22.79 45.12
N CYS A 144 -7.01 -21.55 44.64
CA CYS A 144 -8.17 -20.67 44.43
C CYS A 144 -7.99 -19.85 43.15
N LEU A 145 -8.79 -20.16 42.14
CA LEU A 145 -8.85 -19.40 40.88
C LEU A 145 -10.26 -18.80 40.71
N PRO A 146 -10.39 -17.52 40.30
CA PRO A 146 -9.29 -16.62 39.98
C PRO A 146 -8.59 -16.03 41.21
N SER A 147 -7.25 -16.09 41.24
CA SER A 147 -6.44 -15.55 42.35
C SER A 147 -6.41 -14.02 42.32
N LYS A 148 -6.62 -13.40 43.48
CA LYS A 148 -6.55 -11.93 43.63
C LYS A 148 -5.20 -11.37 43.19
N GLU A 149 -4.10 -12.05 43.53
CA GLU A 149 -2.75 -11.62 43.17
C GLU A 149 -2.54 -11.61 41.65
N THR A 150 -3.05 -12.63 40.96
CA THR A 150 -3.01 -12.71 39.50
C THR A 150 -3.86 -11.63 38.85
N VAL A 151 -5.05 -11.38 39.40
CA VAL A 151 -5.97 -10.33 38.91
C VAL A 151 -5.32 -8.95 39.06
N ASP A 152 -4.84 -8.61 40.25
CA ASP A 152 -4.19 -7.33 40.54
C ASP A 152 -2.94 -7.12 39.66
N LEU A 153 -2.20 -8.19 39.37
CA LEU A 153 -1.06 -8.14 38.46
C LEU A 153 -1.48 -7.76 37.02
N VAL A 154 -2.50 -8.42 36.48
CA VAL A 154 -2.99 -8.16 35.12
C VAL A 154 -3.57 -6.75 35.00
N ILE A 155 -4.28 -6.28 36.03
CA ILE A 155 -4.79 -4.89 36.08
C ILE A 155 -3.62 -3.90 35.99
N ARG A 156 -2.56 -4.09 36.77
CA ARG A 156 -1.37 -3.21 36.72
C ARG A 156 -0.68 -3.25 35.35
N TYR A 157 -0.52 -4.44 34.77
CA TYR A 157 0.06 -4.58 33.43
C TYR A 157 -0.78 -3.86 32.37
N ASN A 158 -2.12 -3.98 32.45
CA ASN A 158 -3.00 -3.32 31.49
C ASN A 158 -2.97 -1.81 31.61
N ALA A 159 -2.97 -1.28 32.83
CA ALA A 159 -2.87 0.16 33.06
C ALA A 159 -1.58 0.74 32.44
N ARG A 160 -0.44 0.07 32.67
CA ARG A 160 0.85 0.52 32.11
C ARG A 160 0.93 0.35 30.59
N LEU A 161 0.38 -0.73 30.04
CA LEU A 161 0.30 -0.93 28.60
C LEU A 161 -0.52 0.19 27.94
N CYS A 162 -1.72 0.48 28.46
CA CYS A 162 -2.58 1.53 27.95
C CYS A 162 -1.89 2.91 28.02
N ALA A 163 -1.22 3.24 29.12
CA ALA A 163 -0.49 4.50 29.25
C ALA A 163 0.60 4.67 28.19
N ARG A 164 1.36 3.61 27.89
CA ARG A 164 2.40 3.63 26.86
C ARG A 164 1.84 3.76 25.45
N ILE A 165 0.70 3.12 25.17
CA ILE A 165 0.00 3.25 23.88
C ILE A 165 -0.46 4.70 23.69
N ILE A 166 -1.08 5.30 24.71
CA ILE A 166 -1.57 6.69 24.67
C ILE A 166 -0.41 7.66 24.42
N ASP A 167 0.69 7.52 25.15
CA ASP A 167 1.90 8.36 24.96
C ASP A 167 2.47 8.26 23.54
N ALA A 168 2.53 7.04 22.98
CA ALA A 168 2.98 6.82 21.61
C ALA A 168 2.01 7.43 20.57
N GLN A 169 0.70 7.34 20.79
CA GLN A 169 -0.31 7.95 19.93
C GLN A 169 -0.24 9.48 19.96
N GLU A 170 -0.11 10.08 21.15
CA GLU A 170 0.05 11.53 21.30
C GLU A 170 1.34 12.03 20.63
N SER A 171 2.44 11.29 20.80
CA SER A 171 3.70 11.57 20.11
C SER A 171 3.57 11.51 18.59
N THR A 172 2.85 10.53 18.06
CA THR A 172 2.62 10.38 16.61
C THR A 172 1.73 11.51 16.07
N LYS A 173 0.72 11.93 16.85
CA LYS A 173 -0.16 13.06 16.50
C LYS A 173 0.58 14.38 16.50
N ALA A 174 1.55 14.54 17.41
CA ALA A 174 2.43 15.69 17.42
C ALA A 174 3.30 15.75 16.14
N LEU A 175 3.81 14.62 15.66
CA LEU A 175 4.58 14.56 14.41
C LEU A 175 3.78 14.99 13.18
N LYS A 176 2.47 14.67 13.10
CA LYS A 176 1.56 15.15 12.03
C LYS A 176 1.52 16.68 11.92
N LYS A 177 1.75 17.39 13.03
CA LYS A 177 1.76 18.87 13.07
C LYS A 177 3.08 19.48 12.65
N PHE A 178 4.18 18.71 12.65
CA PHE A 178 5.51 19.17 12.22
C PHE A 178 5.80 18.91 10.73
N ASP A 179 4.92 18.21 10.02
CA ASP A 179 5.04 17.90 8.58
C ASP A 179 4.84 19.14 7.65
N GLU A 180 4.83 20.36 8.22
CA GLU A 180 5.05 21.61 7.46
C GLU A 180 6.56 21.95 7.30
N GLU A 181 7.48 21.37 8.08
CA GLU A 181 8.94 21.61 7.96
C GLU A 181 9.79 20.36 8.33
N GLU A 182 10.30 19.67 7.30
CA GLU A 182 11.52 18.82 7.22
C GLU A 182 11.90 17.71 8.25
N GLN A 183 12.43 16.61 7.66
CA GLN A 183 13.38 15.59 8.18
C GLN A 183 12.92 14.50 9.17
N TYR A 184 12.85 13.24 8.69
CA TYR A 184 12.72 12.03 9.53
C TYR A 184 14.03 11.20 9.52
N SER A 185 14.95 11.50 10.46
CA SER A 185 16.19 10.71 10.67
C SER A 185 16.23 9.97 12.03
N HIS A 186 15.18 9.97 12.84
CA HIS A 186 15.29 9.51 14.25
C HIS A 186 14.33 8.41 14.70
N LEU A 187 13.61 7.74 13.80
CA LEU A 187 12.70 6.62 14.13
C LEU A 187 13.19 5.30 13.49
N TYR A 188 14.40 4.86 13.84
CA TYR A 188 14.87 3.51 13.54
C TYR A 188 14.82 2.65 14.81
N GLY A 189 13.81 1.78 14.88
CA GLY A 189 13.82 0.55 15.69
C GLY A 189 14.22 -0.63 14.81
N THR A 190 15.00 -1.55 15.35
CA THR A 190 15.72 -2.62 14.64
C THR A 190 14.82 -3.71 14.02
N ALA A 191 14.97 -3.89 12.70
CA ALA A 191 14.89 -5.12 11.89
C ALA A 191 13.60 -5.99 11.88
N SER A 192 12.93 -6.07 10.71
CA SER A 192 12.72 -7.32 9.94
C SER A 192 11.89 -7.08 8.65
N HIS A 193 12.03 -7.96 7.67
CA HIS A 193 11.85 -7.75 6.22
C HIS A 193 10.46 -8.09 5.64
N PHE A 194 9.39 -8.19 6.44
CA PHE A 194 8.11 -8.67 5.88
C PHE A 194 6.88 -7.77 6.05
N ILE A 195 6.72 -6.97 7.10
CA ILE A 195 5.63 -5.99 7.17
C ILE A 195 6.07 -4.83 8.07
N ASP A 196 6.70 -3.82 7.48
CA ASP A 196 6.81 -2.52 8.14
C ASP A 196 5.87 -1.58 7.38
N ARG A 197 4.73 -1.21 8.00
CA ARG A 197 3.98 -0.05 7.50
C ARG A 197 4.97 1.11 7.64
N SER A 198 5.28 1.80 6.54
CA SER A 198 6.19 2.94 6.62
C SER A 198 5.71 3.89 7.71
N THR A 199 6.63 4.53 8.43
CA THR A 199 6.30 5.53 9.44
C THR A 199 5.33 6.58 8.89
N ALA A 200 5.46 6.93 7.60
CA ALA A 200 4.53 7.79 6.87
C ALA A 200 3.11 7.22 6.77
N ALA A 201 2.94 5.91 6.55
CA ALA A 201 1.63 5.26 6.55
C ALA A 201 1.00 5.23 7.96
N ILE A 202 1.81 5.01 9.00
CA ILE A 202 1.35 5.08 10.40
C ILE A 202 0.91 6.51 10.74
N ILE A 203 1.70 7.53 10.42
CA ILE A 203 1.36 8.94 10.65
C ILE A 203 0.12 9.36 9.87
N ARG A 204 -0.02 8.92 8.60
CA ARG A 204 -1.20 9.22 7.78
C ARG A 204 -2.47 8.63 8.38
N ASP A 205 -2.41 7.37 8.80
CA ASP A 205 -3.57 6.57 9.20
C ASP A 205 -3.85 6.60 10.71
N GLN A 206 -3.04 7.32 11.49
CA GLN A 206 -3.05 7.29 12.96
C GLN A 206 -4.42 7.58 13.60
N ASP A 207 -5.27 8.36 12.94
CA ASP A 207 -6.60 8.70 13.45
C ASP A 207 -7.55 7.49 13.43
N PHE A 208 -7.23 6.44 12.69
CA PHE A 208 -7.99 5.19 12.58
C PHE A 208 -7.43 4.05 13.43
N PHE A 209 -6.28 4.24 14.09
CA PHE A 209 -5.76 3.31 15.09
C PHE A 209 -6.29 3.69 16.47
N ILE A 210 -7.43 3.12 16.85
CA ILE A 210 -8.16 3.50 18.05
C ILE A 210 -7.86 2.50 19.17
N LEU A 211 -7.38 2.99 20.32
CA LEU A 211 -7.33 2.19 21.54
C LEU A 211 -8.78 2.04 22.05
N GLN A 212 -9.36 0.85 21.87
CA GLN A 212 -10.77 0.62 22.16
C GLN A 212 -11.05 0.77 23.67
N PRO A 213 -12.17 1.38 24.09
CA PRO A 213 -12.57 1.44 25.49
C PRO A 213 -12.61 0.06 26.15
N LEU A 214 -13.10 -0.97 25.43
CA LEU A 214 -13.08 -2.35 25.93
C LEU A 214 -11.66 -2.85 26.20
N PHE A 215 -10.66 -2.47 25.40
CA PHE A 215 -9.27 -2.89 25.62
C PHE A 215 -8.71 -2.35 26.94
N ARG A 216 -9.15 -1.15 27.34
CA ARG A 216 -8.81 -0.54 28.63
C ARG A 216 -9.59 -1.20 29.77
N ALA A 217 -10.85 -1.58 29.54
CA ALA A 217 -11.81 -2.00 30.56
C ALA A 217 -11.76 -3.49 30.92
N ILE A 218 -11.43 -4.36 29.97
CA ILE A 218 -11.46 -5.81 30.16
C ILE A 218 -10.18 -6.47 29.68
N ALA A 219 -9.68 -7.44 30.45
CA ALA A 219 -8.52 -8.24 30.10
C ALA A 219 -8.83 -9.72 30.28
N ILE A 220 -8.23 -10.57 29.45
CA ILE A 220 -8.27 -12.02 29.59
C ILE A 220 -6.92 -12.51 30.10
N ALA A 221 -6.91 -13.35 31.12
CA ALA A 221 -5.70 -14.01 31.60
C ALA A 221 -5.78 -15.52 31.34
N ILE A 222 -4.72 -16.06 30.74
CA ILE A 222 -4.54 -17.49 30.50
C ILE A 222 -3.27 -17.93 31.20
N GLN A 223 -3.37 -18.93 32.07
CA GLN A 223 -2.22 -19.55 32.71
C GLN A 223 -1.72 -20.69 31.82
N GLU A 224 -0.50 -20.57 31.30
CA GLU A 224 0.08 -21.60 30.42
C GLU A 224 0.22 -23.00 31.06
N PRO A 225 0.58 -23.14 32.36
CA PRO A 225 0.71 -24.46 32.99
C PRO A 225 -0.55 -25.33 32.96
N ASP A 226 -1.72 -24.74 32.73
CA ASP A 226 -3.01 -25.43 32.68
C ASP A 226 -3.34 -26.00 31.29
N PHE A 227 -2.52 -25.70 30.27
CA PHE A 227 -2.78 -26.13 28.90
C PHE A 227 -2.17 -27.51 28.60
N ARG A 228 -2.99 -28.43 28.09
CA ARG A 228 -2.56 -29.75 27.60
C ARG A 228 -3.11 -29.99 26.19
N PHE A 229 -2.23 -30.30 25.24
CA PHE A 229 -2.58 -30.55 23.84
C PHE A 229 -3.41 -31.82 23.63
N ASP A 230 -3.25 -32.82 24.50
CA ASP A 230 -3.64 -34.20 24.18
C ASP A 230 -5.07 -34.58 24.59
N ASP A 231 -5.78 -33.75 25.40
CA ASP A 231 -7.00 -34.21 26.10
C ASP A 231 -8.22 -33.28 26.04
N GLN A 232 -8.16 -32.10 25.41
CA GLN A 232 -9.24 -31.09 25.50
C GLN A 232 -9.63 -30.44 24.16
N GLU A 233 -10.94 -30.23 23.96
CA GLU A 233 -11.42 -29.26 22.97
C GLU A 233 -10.82 -27.89 23.30
N PHE A 234 -10.17 -27.24 22.35
CA PHE A 234 -9.44 -25.99 22.59
C PHE A 234 -10.33 -24.86 23.19
N GLY A 235 -11.64 -24.91 22.97
CA GLY A 235 -12.59 -23.99 23.61
C GLY A 235 -12.73 -24.16 25.13
N SER A 236 -12.41 -25.33 25.67
CA SER A 236 -12.54 -25.65 27.10
C SER A 236 -11.39 -25.13 27.98
N VAL A 237 -10.35 -24.55 27.35
CA VAL A 237 -9.18 -23.97 28.02
C VAL A 237 -9.64 -22.99 29.09
N SER A 238 -9.13 -23.16 30.31
CA SER A 238 -9.48 -22.31 31.44
C SER A 238 -8.90 -20.90 31.26
N VAL A 239 -9.75 -19.87 31.39
CA VAL A 239 -9.36 -18.47 31.28
C VAL A 239 -10.02 -17.66 32.39
N THR A 240 -9.41 -16.53 32.74
CA THR A 240 -10.01 -15.56 33.67
C THR A 240 -10.34 -14.27 32.93
N ILE A 241 -11.60 -13.86 32.98
CA ILE A 241 -12.07 -12.56 32.50
C ILE A 241 -11.96 -11.56 33.66
N ILE A 242 -11.28 -10.43 33.43
CA ILE A 242 -10.90 -9.45 34.46
C ILE A 242 -11.41 -8.08 34.08
N ARG A 243 -12.17 -7.43 34.98
CA ARG A 243 -12.47 -6.00 34.90
C ARG A 243 -11.31 -5.21 35.46
N THR A 244 -10.83 -4.23 34.70
CA THR A 244 -9.66 -3.42 35.09
C THR A 244 -10.02 -2.26 36.01
N GLY A 245 -11.30 -1.91 36.07
CA GLY A 245 -11.81 -0.72 36.76
C GLY A 245 -11.80 0.56 35.91
N VAL A 246 -11.27 0.51 34.68
CA VAL A 246 -11.29 1.64 33.73
C VAL A 246 -12.45 1.45 32.77
N GLU A 247 -13.61 2.04 33.06
CA GLU A 247 -14.83 1.88 32.25
C GLU A 247 -15.27 3.17 31.54
N ASP A 248 -14.34 4.12 31.39
CA ASP A 248 -14.56 5.35 30.62
C ASP A 248 -14.96 5.02 29.18
N ASP A 249 -15.84 5.85 28.59
CA ASP A 249 -16.24 5.79 27.18
C ASP A 249 -16.94 4.48 26.73
N LEU A 250 -17.38 3.64 27.68
CA LEU A 250 -18.25 2.51 27.43
C LEU A 250 -19.72 2.92 27.36
N SER A 251 -20.50 2.19 26.55
CA SER A 251 -21.95 2.40 26.42
C SER A 251 -22.74 2.07 27.69
N ALA A 252 -22.20 1.14 28.50
CA ALA A 252 -22.75 0.72 29.78
C ALA A 252 -21.68 0.00 30.61
N PRO A 253 -21.81 -0.05 31.96
CA PRO A 253 -20.91 -0.80 32.82
C PRO A 253 -20.78 -2.28 32.41
N ILE A 254 -19.63 -2.87 32.67
CA ILE A 254 -19.41 -4.29 32.42
C ILE A 254 -19.97 -5.10 33.59
N ASN A 255 -20.83 -6.08 33.27
CA ASN A 255 -21.32 -7.04 34.25
C ASN A 255 -21.18 -8.46 33.69
N PHE A 256 -21.04 -9.43 34.59
CA PHE A 256 -20.88 -10.83 34.24
C PHE A 256 -22.20 -11.61 34.28
N ASN A 257 -23.34 -10.93 34.44
CA ASN A 257 -24.65 -11.57 34.56
C ASN A 257 -25.10 -12.23 33.25
N THR A 258 -24.48 -11.87 32.13
CA THR A 258 -24.72 -12.51 30.82
C THR A 258 -24.00 -13.85 30.66
N ILE A 259 -23.08 -14.18 31.58
CA ILE A 259 -22.43 -15.49 31.63
C ILE A 259 -23.30 -16.42 32.49
N SER A 260 -23.67 -17.57 31.93
CA SER A 260 -24.44 -18.60 32.66
C SER A 260 -23.67 -19.05 33.90
N ASP A 261 -24.34 -19.20 35.05
CA ASP A 261 -23.70 -19.66 36.28
C ASP A 261 -23.04 -21.05 36.12
N ASP A 262 -23.59 -21.91 35.26
CA ASP A 262 -23.01 -23.23 34.94
C ASP A 262 -21.65 -23.15 34.22
N SER A 263 -21.40 -22.05 33.51
CA SER A 263 -20.14 -21.78 32.80
C SER A 263 -19.09 -21.12 33.70
N ILE A 264 -19.46 -20.72 34.92
CA ILE A 264 -18.58 -20.02 35.85
C ILE A 264 -17.90 -21.02 36.79
N LYS A 265 -16.58 -21.15 36.64
CA LYS A 265 -15.74 -22.04 37.46
C LYS A 265 -15.29 -21.36 38.76
N GLY A 266 -15.28 -20.03 38.81
CA GLY A 266 -14.93 -19.25 40.00
C GLY A 266 -15.22 -17.76 39.84
N LYS A 267 -15.46 -17.05 40.94
CA LYS A 267 -15.72 -15.60 40.99
C LYS A 267 -14.78 -14.95 42.00
N LEU A 268 -14.20 -13.80 41.64
CA LEU A 268 -13.51 -12.90 42.57
C LEU A 268 -14.34 -11.62 42.74
N PHE A 269 -14.51 -11.19 43.98
CA PHE A 269 -15.22 -9.97 44.32
C PHE A 269 -14.24 -8.82 44.57
N GLY A 270 -14.55 -7.66 44.02
CA GLY A 270 -13.84 -6.41 44.26
C GLY A 270 -14.25 -5.74 45.59
N PRO A 271 -13.67 -4.56 45.89
CA PRO A 271 -13.87 -3.86 47.15
C PRO A 271 -15.34 -3.50 47.45
N GLU A 272 -16.13 -3.24 46.42
CA GLU A 272 -17.54 -2.82 46.52
C GLU A 272 -18.54 -3.99 46.48
N GLY A 273 -18.06 -5.24 46.60
CA GLY A 273 -18.89 -6.43 46.48
C GLY A 273 -19.33 -6.76 45.05
N THR A 274 -18.85 -6.01 44.06
CA THR A 274 -19.05 -6.30 42.64
C THR A 274 -18.08 -7.39 42.17
N VAL A 275 -18.51 -8.25 41.25
CA VAL A 275 -17.62 -9.28 40.69
C VAL A 275 -16.55 -8.60 39.82
N SER A 276 -15.28 -8.73 40.22
CA SER A 276 -14.12 -8.13 39.55
C SER A 276 -13.48 -9.06 38.52
N ALA A 277 -13.56 -10.37 38.74
CA ALA A 277 -13.09 -11.37 37.78
C ALA A 277 -13.91 -12.67 37.84
N VAL A 278 -13.98 -13.36 36.70
CA VAL A 278 -14.68 -14.64 36.53
C VAL A 278 -13.75 -15.62 35.84
N GLN A 279 -13.60 -16.81 36.41
CA GLN A 279 -12.94 -17.93 35.74
C GLN A 279 -13.97 -18.75 34.97
N THR A 280 -13.68 -19.04 33.71
CA THR A 280 -14.56 -19.77 32.80
C THR A 280 -13.71 -20.47 31.72
N ASP A 281 -14.34 -21.01 30.68
CA ASP A 281 -13.66 -21.53 29.50
C ASP A 281 -13.48 -20.46 28.40
N LEU A 282 -12.57 -20.73 27.48
CA LEU A 282 -12.23 -19.84 26.38
C LEU A 282 -13.43 -19.57 25.47
N ASP A 283 -14.29 -20.57 25.20
CA ASP A 283 -15.48 -20.38 24.36
C ASP A 283 -16.45 -19.36 24.95
N THR A 284 -16.72 -19.48 26.26
CA THR A 284 -17.56 -18.57 27.02
C THR A 284 -16.95 -17.17 27.05
N ALA A 285 -15.65 -17.05 27.30
CA ALA A 285 -14.97 -15.75 27.30
C ALA A 285 -14.99 -15.06 25.92
N VAL A 286 -14.75 -15.80 24.83
CA VAL A 286 -14.84 -15.27 23.46
C VAL A 286 -16.27 -14.85 23.14
N THR A 287 -17.27 -15.65 23.52
CA THR A 287 -18.70 -15.30 23.36
C THR A 287 -19.01 -14.00 24.08
N PHE A 288 -18.59 -13.88 25.34
CA PHE A 288 -18.83 -12.71 26.17
C PHE A 288 -18.20 -11.45 25.56
N LEU A 289 -16.95 -11.53 25.09
CA LEU A 289 -16.28 -10.41 24.42
C LEU A 289 -16.98 -10.00 23.13
N MET A 290 -17.43 -10.96 22.30
CA MET A 290 -18.18 -10.65 21.08
C MET A 290 -19.51 -9.94 21.37
N VAL A 291 -20.19 -10.31 22.46
CA VAL A 291 -21.42 -9.62 22.90
C VAL A 291 -21.12 -8.19 23.36
N LEU A 292 -20.04 -7.97 24.12
CA LEU A 292 -19.62 -6.63 24.51
C LEU A 292 -19.22 -5.78 23.31
N ASP A 293 -18.43 -6.33 22.39
CA ASP A 293 -18.00 -5.64 21.17
C ASP A 293 -19.21 -5.20 20.34
N GLN A 294 -20.17 -6.11 20.11
CA GLN A 294 -21.42 -5.80 19.40
C GLN A 294 -22.28 -4.76 20.12
N ARG A 295 -22.29 -4.76 21.47
CA ARG A 295 -22.98 -3.74 22.27
C ARG A 295 -22.38 -2.36 22.00
N GLU A 296 -21.06 -2.23 22.04
CA GLU A 296 -20.38 -0.96 21.77
C GLU A 296 -20.56 -0.50 20.31
N VAL A 297 -20.49 -1.42 19.34
CA VAL A 297 -20.77 -1.13 17.92
C VAL A 297 -22.21 -0.66 17.72
N THR A 298 -23.17 -1.22 18.45
CA THR A 298 -24.59 -0.81 18.36
C THR A 298 -24.81 0.58 18.95
N ALA A 299 -24.08 0.92 20.01
CA ALA A 299 -24.21 2.21 20.68
C ALA A 299 -23.50 3.36 19.95
N PHE A 300 -22.32 3.10 19.37
CA PHE A 300 -21.43 4.13 18.85
C PHE A 300 -21.10 4.01 17.36
N GLY A 301 -21.57 2.95 16.70
CA GLY A 301 -21.11 2.57 15.37
C GLY A 301 -19.77 1.83 15.41
N ALA A 302 -19.35 1.30 14.26
CA ALA A 302 -18.04 0.69 14.12
C ALA A 302 -16.93 1.75 14.31
N ARG A 303 -15.88 1.38 15.06
CA ARG A 303 -14.75 2.27 15.36
C ARG A 303 -13.44 1.52 15.06
N PRO A 304 -12.62 1.96 14.07
CA PRO A 304 -12.83 3.11 13.20
C PRO A 304 -14.06 2.97 12.30
N ASP A 305 -14.66 4.10 11.95
CA ASP A 305 -15.82 4.14 11.03
C ASP A 305 -15.37 3.65 9.65
N PRO A 306 -15.93 2.55 9.10
CA PRO A 306 -15.55 2.03 7.80
C PRO A 306 -15.70 3.07 6.69
N ALA A 307 -16.75 3.89 6.70
CA ALA A 307 -17.01 4.88 5.66
C ALA A 307 -15.99 6.02 5.70
N GLU A 308 -15.76 6.63 6.87
CA GLU A 308 -14.76 7.70 7.01
C GLU A 308 -13.34 7.17 6.79
N SER A 309 -13.07 5.94 7.23
CA SER A 309 -11.74 5.34 7.13
C SER A 309 -11.35 4.88 5.71
N MET A 310 -12.33 4.82 4.81
CA MET A 310 -12.16 4.58 3.37
C MET A 310 -12.28 5.85 2.52
N LYS A 311 -12.75 6.97 3.08
CA LYS A 311 -13.09 8.20 2.35
C LYS A 311 -11.90 8.82 1.60
N ASP A 312 -10.71 8.69 2.18
CA ASP A 312 -9.44 9.20 1.62
C ASP A 312 -8.59 8.09 0.95
N LEU A 313 -9.13 6.86 0.83
CA LEU A 313 -8.45 5.74 0.18
C LEU A 313 -8.89 5.62 -1.29
N ASP A 314 -7.97 5.91 -2.21
CA ASP A 314 -8.17 5.85 -3.68
C ASP A 314 -8.73 4.52 -4.23
N SER A 315 -8.75 3.45 -3.43
CA SER A 315 -9.26 2.12 -3.82
C SER A 315 -10.31 1.51 -2.88
N GLY A 316 -10.82 2.25 -1.88
CA GLY A 316 -11.83 1.75 -0.94
C GLY A 316 -11.41 0.49 -0.17
N SER A 317 -10.12 0.34 0.14
CA SER A 317 -9.58 -0.78 0.91
C SER A 317 -8.22 -0.45 1.52
N LEU A 318 -7.99 -0.93 2.73
CA LEU A 318 -6.66 -1.04 3.34
C LEU A 318 -5.94 -2.29 2.87
N ALA A 319 -5.91 -2.48 1.55
CA ALA A 319 -5.02 -3.46 0.97
C ALA A 319 -3.63 -3.17 1.56
N PRO A 320 -2.88 -4.20 1.99
CA PRO A 320 -1.48 -3.99 2.26
C PRO A 320 -0.93 -3.26 1.04
N VAL A 321 -0.19 -2.18 1.30
CA VAL A 321 0.49 -1.34 0.29
C VAL A 321 1.37 -2.18 -0.67
N GLN A 322 1.48 -3.49 -0.43
CA GLN A 322 2.08 -4.50 -1.28
C GLN A 322 1.58 -4.57 -2.74
N GLU A 323 0.39 -4.07 -3.10
CA GLU A 323 -0.04 -4.07 -4.52
C GLU A 323 -0.43 -2.71 -5.12
N ARG A 324 -0.38 -1.62 -4.34
CA ARG A 324 -0.30 -0.26 -4.90
C ARG A 324 0.76 0.52 -4.14
N VAL A 325 1.91 0.68 -4.80
CA VAL A 325 3.18 1.30 -4.37
C VAL A 325 4.11 0.41 -3.53
N ALA A 326 4.38 -0.81 -4.01
CA ALA A 326 5.72 -1.40 -3.91
C ALA A 326 6.25 -1.54 -5.35
N SER A 327 6.91 -0.55 -5.95
CA SER A 327 8.03 0.24 -5.46
C SER A 327 7.96 1.66 -6.03
N SER A 328 7.65 2.67 -5.21
CA SER A 328 8.48 3.86 -5.32
C SER A 328 9.68 3.60 -4.41
N SER A 329 10.66 2.84 -4.91
CA SER A 329 11.99 3.44 -4.86
C SER A 329 11.74 4.79 -5.53
N SER A 330 11.75 5.89 -4.76
CA SER A 330 11.68 7.23 -5.33
C SER A 330 12.60 7.21 -6.55
N ALA A 331 12.09 7.56 -7.73
CA ALA A 331 12.82 7.32 -8.96
C ALA A 331 14.21 7.96 -8.83
N VAL A 332 15.26 7.13 -8.77
CA VAL A 332 16.62 7.59 -8.55
C VAL A 332 17.25 7.89 -9.89
N SER A 333 17.95 9.01 -9.97
CA SER A 333 18.75 9.34 -11.15
C SER A 333 20.02 8.49 -11.12
N LEU A 334 20.17 7.57 -12.07
CA LEU A 334 21.34 6.69 -12.18
C LEU A 334 22.12 6.95 -13.46
N PRO A 335 23.46 6.87 -13.40
CA PRO A 335 24.29 6.98 -14.58
C PRO A 335 24.20 5.75 -15.47
N ILE A 336 24.33 5.97 -16.78
CA ILE A 336 24.45 4.90 -17.76
C ILE A 336 25.91 4.43 -17.78
N ARG A 337 26.17 3.25 -17.22
CA ARG A 337 27.51 2.66 -17.14
C ARG A 337 28.04 2.23 -18.51
N ASN A 338 27.19 1.59 -19.31
CA ASN A 338 27.51 1.21 -20.68
C ASN A 338 26.23 1.03 -21.51
N THR A 339 26.39 1.05 -22.84
CA THR A 339 25.29 0.81 -23.75
C THR A 339 25.76 0.20 -25.07
N HIS A 340 24.93 -0.65 -25.67
CA HIS A 340 25.23 -1.34 -26.92
C HIS A 340 23.97 -1.40 -27.79
N GLU A 341 24.13 -1.19 -29.10
CA GLU A 341 23.13 -1.60 -30.09
C GLU A 341 23.29 -3.10 -30.34
N LEU A 342 22.21 -3.86 -30.16
CA LEU A 342 22.20 -5.32 -30.27
C LEU A 342 21.89 -5.79 -31.70
N PHE A 343 21.30 -4.93 -32.54
CA PHE A 343 21.04 -5.25 -33.93
C PHE A 343 22.12 -4.68 -34.85
N HIS A 344 22.43 -5.43 -35.91
CA HIS A 344 23.36 -4.98 -36.96
C HIS A 344 22.65 -4.44 -38.21
N ASP A 345 21.32 -4.57 -38.27
CA ASP A 345 20.47 -4.07 -39.34
C ASP A 345 20.01 -2.64 -39.02
N SER A 346 20.02 -1.76 -40.03
CA SER A 346 19.58 -0.36 -39.93
C SER A 346 18.06 -0.19 -39.82
N ALA A 347 17.25 -1.22 -40.12
CA ALA A 347 15.79 -1.09 -40.15
C ALA A 347 15.13 -1.08 -38.75
N ARG A 348 15.78 -1.66 -37.74
CA ARG A 348 15.27 -1.73 -36.35
C ARG A 348 16.41 -1.56 -35.37
N ASN A 349 16.13 -0.92 -34.24
CA ASN A 349 17.09 -0.75 -33.15
C ASN A 349 16.66 -1.58 -31.94
N CYS A 350 17.61 -2.25 -31.29
CA CYS A 350 17.43 -2.94 -30.02
C CYS A 350 18.59 -2.60 -29.10
N ILE A 351 18.31 -1.79 -28.08
CA ILE A 351 19.34 -1.21 -27.24
C ILE A 351 19.49 -2.01 -25.95
N HIS A 352 20.74 -2.20 -25.55
CA HIS A 352 21.14 -2.60 -24.21
C HIS A 352 21.66 -1.38 -23.45
N LEU A 353 21.16 -1.14 -22.24
CA LEU A 353 21.66 -0.10 -21.34
C LEU A 353 21.91 -0.72 -19.98
N ALA A 354 23.07 -0.45 -19.38
CA ALA A 354 23.39 -0.83 -18.02
C ALA A 354 23.50 0.40 -17.11
N PHE A 355 22.98 0.28 -15.90
CA PHE A 355 22.95 1.32 -14.89
C PHE A 355 23.83 0.93 -13.71
N ASP A 356 24.66 1.86 -13.23
CA ASP A 356 25.42 1.63 -12.01
C ASP A 356 24.55 1.88 -10.77
N LEU A 357 24.39 0.85 -9.94
CA LEU A 357 23.61 0.91 -8.70
C LEU A 357 24.47 1.29 -7.48
N SER A 358 25.78 1.47 -7.65
CA SER A 358 26.73 1.69 -6.56
C SER A 358 26.57 3.07 -5.91
N GLU A 359 26.13 4.07 -6.68
CA GLU A 359 25.92 5.44 -6.19
C GLU A 359 24.72 5.58 -5.26
N VAL A 360 23.81 4.60 -5.23
CA VAL A 360 22.62 4.64 -4.37
C VAL A 360 22.76 3.61 -3.25
N PRO A 361 23.09 4.05 -2.02
CA PRO A 361 23.22 3.17 -0.86
C PRO A 361 21.94 2.36 -0.63
N GLY A 362 22.10 1.07 -0.33
CA GLY A 362 20.98 0.15 -0.09
C GLY A 362 20.24 -0.31 -1.36
N MET A 363 20.49 0.27 -2.54
CA MET A 363 19.86 -0.23 -3.77
C MET A 363 20.47 -1.57 -4.19
N SER A 364 19.60 -2.55 -4.39
CA SER A 364 19.93 -3.89 -4.85
C SER A 364 18.81 -4.43 -5.72
N TYR A 365 19.13 -5.37 -6.59
CA TYR A 365 18.16 -6.08 -7.41
C TYR A 365 18.40 -7.59 -7.31
N LYS A 366 17.37 -8.38 -7.61
CA LYS A 366 17.53 -9.81 -7.86
C LYS A 366 17.37 -10.09 -9.34
N THR A 367 18.03 -11.13 -9.85
CA THR A 367 17.73 -11.69 -11.17
C THR A 367 16.21 -11.84 -11.35
N ASP A 368 15.72 -11.50 -12.53
CA ASP A 368 14.29 -11.46 -12.92
C ASP A 368 13.45 -10.35 -12.31
N ASN A 369 14.06 -9.37 -11.62
CA ASN A 369 13.35 -8.13 -11.26
C ASN A 369 13.11 -7.27 -12.51
N HIS A 370 12.26 -6.26 -12.37
CA HIS A 370 12.02 -5.27 -13.43
C HIS A 370 12.72 -3.96 -13.07
N LEU A 371 13.15 -3.22 -14.08
CA LEU A 371 13.54 -1.82 -13.96
C LEU A 371 12.39 -0.96 -14.49
N ALA A 372 11.83 -0.12 -13.62
CA ALA A 372 10.90 0.93 -14.00
C ALA A 372 11.71 2.13 -14.46
N VAL A 373 11.48 2.60 -15.69
CA VAL A 373 12.12 3.78 -16.28
C VAL A 373 11.07 4.87 -16.42
N TRP A 374 11.33 6.04 -15.84
CA TRP A 374 10.50 7.24 -16.04
C TRP A 374 10.96 7.93 -17.31
N PRO A 375 10.15 7.90 -18.38
CA PRO A 375 10.56 8.48 -19.65
C PRO A 375 10.33 9.99 -19.65
N VAL A 376 10.83 10.64 -20.71
CA VAL A 376 10.55 12.04 -21.04
C VAL A 376 9.85 12.08 -22.39
N ASN A 377 8.85 12.95 -22.57
CA ASN A 377 8.16 13.08 -23.85
C ASN A 377 9.08 13.60 -24.97
N LEU A 378 8.66 13.40 -26.22
CA LEU A 378 9.39 13.88 -27.39
C LEU A 378 9.36 15.40 -27.45
N ASP A 379 10.48 16.02 -27.84
CA ASP A 379 10.58 17.47 -27.91
C ASP A 379 9.60 18.04 -28.93
N ASP A 380 9.45 17.42 -30.10
CA ASP A 380 8.50 17.86 -31.13
C ASP A 380 7.05 17.87 -30.63
N GLU A 381 6.65 16.90 -29.81
CA GLU A 381 5.28 16.83 -29.27
C GLU A 381 5.05 17.84 -28.14
N VAL A 382 6.09 18.13 -27.35
CA VAL A 382 6.06 19.19 -26.33
C VAL A 382 5.96 20.57 -27.01
N GLU A 383 6.80 20.85 -28.01
CA GLU A 383 6.78 22.09 -28.77
C GLU A 383 5.44 22.27 -29.51
N ARG A 384 4.90 21.20 -30.09
CA ARG A 384 3.59 21.20 -30.75
C ARG A 384 2.48 21.68 -29.82
N LEU A 385 2.41 21.15 -28.60
CA LEU A 385 1.41 21.57 -27.62
C LEU A 385 1.64 23.00 -27.11
N LEU A 386 2.89 23.39 -26.83
CA LEU A 386 3.22 24.76 -26.42
C LEU A 386 2.81 25.77 -27.49
N CYS A 387 3.09 25.48 -28.75
CA CYS A 387 2.73 26.29 -29.91
C CYS A 387 1.21 26.41 -30.05
N LEU A 388 0.48 25.30 -30.18
CA LEU A 388 -0.96 25.31 -30.43
C LEU A 388 -1.76 25.96 -29.30
N LEU A 389 -1.34 25.76 -28.04
CA LEU A 389 -2.00 26.36 -26.87
C LEU A 389 -1.58 27.82 -26.62
N GLY A 390 -0.66 28.37 -27.42
CA GLY A 390 -0.18 29.75 -27.28
C GLY A 390 0.67 29.98 -26.03
N LEU A 391 1.36 28.92 -25.55
CA LEU A 391 2.16 28.92 -24.34
C LEU A 391 3.66 29.07 -24.61
N THR A 392 4.09 29.15 -25.88
CA THR A 392 5.50 29.27 -26.30
C THR A 392 6.25 30.36 -25.54
N ASN A 393 5.70 31.58 -25.49
CA ASN A 393 6.33 32.73 -24.85
C ASN A 393 6.25 32.69 -23.30
N SER A 394 5.36 31.86 -22.75
CA SER A 394 5.17 31.69 -21.31
C SER A 394 5.61 30.31 -20.81
N ARG A 395 6.38 29.56 -21.60
CA ARG A 395 6.72 28.15 -21.34
C ARG A 395 7.48 27.92 -20.03
N SER A 396 8.21 28.93 -19.57
CA SER A 396 8.99 28.93 -18.33
C SER A 396 8.31 29.69 -17.19
N VAL A 397 7.09 30.22 -17.40
CA VAL A 397 6.35 30.93 -16.35
C VAL A 397 5.90 29.92 -15.29
N PRO A 398 6.20 30.14 -14.00
CA PRO A 398 5.79 29.24 -12.95
C PRO A 398 4.26 29.11 -12.85
N LEU A 399 3.80 27.87 -12.72
CA LEU A 399 2.41 27.48 -12.52
C LEU A 399 2.25 26.82 -11.15
N SER A 400 1.14 27.15 -10.49
CA SER A 400 0.65 26.46 -9.29
C SER A 400 -0.67 25.80 -9.62
N ILE A 401 -0.68 24.47 -9.66
CA ILE A 401 -1.90 23.69 -9.88
C ILE A 401 -2.49 23.38 -8.50
N LYS A 402 -3.71 23.83 -8.23
CA LYS A 402 -4.43 23.49 -6.99
C LYS A 402 -5.65 22.68 -7.35
N SER A 403 -5.80 21.53 -6.70
CA SER A 403 -7.08 20.82 -6.79
C SER A 403 -8.14 21.65 -6.08
N LEU A 404 -9.29 21.82 -6.73
CA LEU A 404 -10.47 22.41 -6.09
C LEU A 404 -11.20 21.39 -5.23
N ASP A 405 -10.93 20.10 -5.45
CA ASP A 405 -11.40 18.98 -4.65
C ASP A 405 -10.27 18.50 -3.72
N THR A 406 -10.48 18.60 -2.41
CA THR A 406 -9.47 18.22 -1.40
C THR A 406 -9.14 16.73 -1.41
N THR A 407 -9.97 15.90 -2.03
CA THR A 407 -9.74 14.45 -2.18
C THR A 407 -8.82 14.11 -3.34
N ILE A 408 -8.68 15.00 -4.34
CA ILE A 408 -7.88 14.75 -5.55
C ILE A 408 -6.47 15.32 -5.33
N LYS A 409 -5.50 14.42 -5.10
CA LYS A 409 -4.08 14.80 -5.10
C LYS A 409 -3.57 14.94 -6.52
N VAL A 410 -2.99 16.09 -6.84
CA VAL A 410 -2.33 16.34 -8.13
C VAL A 410 -0.90 15.81 -8.07
N PRO A 411 -0.52 14.76 -8.82
CA PRO A 411 0.80 14.13 -8.76
C PRO A 411 1.86 14.93 -9.57
N ILE A 412 1.85 16.25 -9.43
CA ILE A 412 2.72 17.20 -10.13
C ILE A 412 3.43 18.03 -9.06
N LEU A 413 4.77 18.09 -9.11
CA LEU A 413 5.54 18.92 -8.18
C LEU A 413 5.21 20.40 -8.39
N LYS A 414 5.21 21.16 -7.29
CA LYS A 414 4.83 22.59 -7.29
C LYS A 414 5.96 23.42 -6.67
N PRO A 415 6.33 24.58 -7.26
CA PRO A 415 5.85 25.10 -8.55
C PRO A 415 6.39 24.28 -9.74
N THR A 416 5.69 24.33 -10.88
CA THR A 416 6.12 23.74 -12.17
C THR A 416 6.02 24.79 -13.30
N THR A 417 6.30 24.45 -14.56
CA THR A 417 6.08 25.32 -15.73
C THR A 417 5.33 24.56 -16.83
N PRO A 418 4.71 25.23 -17.83
CA PRO A 418 4.07 24.53 -18.96
C PRO A 418 4.99 23.53 -19.66
N GLU A 419 6.25 23.92 -19.87
CA GLU A 419 7.25 23.05 -20.49
C GLU A 419 7.51 21.80 -19.65
N VAL A 420 7.77 21.97 -18.35
CA VAL A 420 8.03 20.84 -17.45
C VAL A 420 6.79 19.94 -17.33
N LEU A 421 5.60 20.53 -17.29
CA LEU A 421 4.32 19.83 -17.27
C LEU A 421 4.16 18.88 -18.47
N PHE A 422 4.29 19.39 -19.70
CA PHE A 422 4.16 18.57 -20.90
C PHE A 422 5.34 17.62 -21.10
N ARG A 423 6.54 17.98 -20.66
CA ARG A 423 7.73 17.16 -20.85
C ARG A 423 7.79 15.96 -19.90
N HIS A 424 7.38 16.13 -18.64
CA HIS A 424 7.65 15.16 -17.58
C HIS A 424 6.41 14.58 -16.89
N TYR A 425 5.25 15.23 -16.98
CA TYR A 425 4.12 14.87 -16.12
C TYR A 425 2.90 14.30 -16.84
N LEU A 426 2.67 14.61 -18.12
CA LEU A 426 1.46 14.19 -18.85
C LEU A 426 1.78 13.25 -20.01
N GLU A 427 0.90 12.28 -20.30
CA GLU A 427 0.99 11.41 -21.47
C GLU A 427 0.56 12.16 -22.74
N VAL A 428 1.38 13.11 -23.22
CA VAL A 428 1.05 13.96 -24.38
C VAL A 428 0.88 13.18 -25.68
N CYS A 429 1.55 12.03 -25.79
CA CYS A 429 1.44 11.13 -26.94
C CYS A 429 0.27 10.13 -26.81
N ALA A 430 -0.51 10.14 -25.73
CA ALA A 430 -1.62 9.19 -25.58
C ALA A 430 -2.72 9.43 -26.64
N ALA A 431 -3.32 8.34 -27.11
CA ALA A 431 -4.45 8.41 -28.02
C ALA A 431 -5.65 9.09 -27.34
N VAL A 432 -6.22 10.06 -28.03
CA VAL A 432 -7.38 10.83 -27.57
C VAL A 432 -8.66 10.05 -27.83
N SER A 433 -9.54 10.03 -26.82
CA SER A 433 -10.84 9.37 -26.92
C SER A 433 -11.85 10.24 -27.69
N ARG A 434 -12.87 9.60 -28.27
CA ARG A 434 -13.97 10.32 -28.92
C ARG A 434 -14.73 11.25 -27.98
N ALA A 435 -14.86 10.89 -26.71
CA ALA A 435 -15.48 11.74 -25.68
C ALA A 435 -14.63 12.99 -25.39
N THR A 436 -13.31 12.84 -25.40
CA THR A 436 -12.38 13.97 -25.29
C THR A 436 -12.52 14.91 -26.49
N ILE A 437 -12.64 14.36 -27.71
CA ILE A 437 -12.87 15.16 -28.93
C ILE A 437 -14.19 15.93 -28.82
N GLU A 438 -15.24 15.29 -28.33
CA GLU A 438 -16.55 15.94 -28.09
C GLU A 438 -16.43 17.11 -27.11
N ALA A 439 -15.70 16.93 -26.01
CA ALA A 439 -15.45 18.00 -25.04
C ALA A 439 -14.60 19.16 -25.61
N LEU A 440 -13.76 18.90 -26.63
CA LEU A 440 -12.95 19.91 -27.31
C LEU A 440 -13.74 20.78 -28.29
N VAL A 441 -14.89 20.32 -28.79
CA VAL A 441 -15.72 21.02 -29.80
C VAL A 441 -16.07 22.45 -29.37
N GLN A 442 -16.31 22.67 -28.08
CA GLN A 442 -16.66 23.99 -27.54
C GLN A 442 -15.52 25.00 -27.59
N PHE A 443 -14.26 24.55 -27.65
CA PHE A 443 -13.07 25.40 -27.68
C PHE A 443 -12.55 25.65 -29.10
N ALA A 444 -13.25 25.13 -30.11
CA ALA A 444 -12.80 25.19 -31.51
C ALA A 444 -12.55 26.63 -31.99
N PRO A 445 -11.40 26.91 -32.64
CA PRO A 445 -11.01 28.27 -33.00
C PRO A 445 -11.71 28.83 -34.24
N SER A 446 -12.41 27.97 -34.99
CA SER A 446 -13.20 28.36 -36.16
C SER A 446 -14.39 27.42 -36.35
N HIS A 447 -15.38 27.87 -37.12
CA HIS A 447 -16.52 27.03 -37.51
C HIS A 447 -16.09 25.77 -38.27
N SER A 448 -15.04 25.88 -39.09
CA SER A 448 -14.52 24.75 -39.84
C SER A 448 -13.83 23.72 -38.94
N ALA A 449 -12.97 24.16 -38.02
CA ALA A 449 -12.34 23.28 -37.02
C ALA A 449 -13.40 22.59 -36.14
N LYS A 450 -14.45 23.33 -35.75
CA LYS A 450 -15.59 22.77 -35.02
C LYS A 450 -16.28 21.66 -35.81
N THR A 451 -16.59 21.93 -37.08
CA THR A 451 -17.24 20.97 -37.98
C THR A 451 -16.37 19.72 -38.19
N PHE A 452 -15.06 19.90 -38.36
CA PHE A 452 -14.10 18.82 -38.47
C PHE A 452 -14.13 17.89 -37.24
N LEU A 453 -14.10 18.45 -36.03
CA LEU A 453 -14.20 17.66 -34.79
C LEU A 453 -15.57 16.97 -34.66
N GLU A 454 -16.67 17.67 -34.96
CA GLU A 454 -18.02 17.09 -34.91
C GLU A 454 -18.19 15.88 -35.85
N VAL A 455 -17.57 15.91 -37.03
CA VAL A 455 -17.58 14.78 -37.97
C VAL A 455 -16.89 13.56 -37.35
N LEU A 456 -15.75 13.76 -36.68
CA LEU A 456 -15.03 12.69 -35.98
C LEU A 456 -15.81 12.15 -34.77
N VAL A 457 -16.59 12.98 -34.09
CA VAL A 457 -17.43 12.55 -32.95
C VAL A 457 -18.64 11.74 -33.43
N LYS A 458 -19.34 12.22 -34.46
CA LYS A 458 -20.58 11.62 -34.96
C LYS A 458 -20.35 10.26 -35.61
N ASP A 459 -19.28 10.10 -36.40
CA ASP A 459 -19.04 8.90 -37.20
C ASP A 459 -17.91 8.03 -36.61
N LYS A 460 -18.29 6.92 -35.99
CA LYS A 460 -17.34 5.96 -35.37
C LYS A 460 -16.38 5.35 -36.38
N ALA A 461 -16.83 5.09 -37.62
CA ALA A 461 -15.98 4.48 -38.64
C ALA A 461 -14.94 5.48 -39.16
N LYS A 462 -15.36 6.73 -39.39
CA LYS A 462 -14.42 7.81 -39.75
C LYS A 462 -13.43 8.10 -38.64
N HIS A 463 -13.86 8.12 -37.37
CA HIS A 463 -12.95 8.24 -36.25
C HIS A 463 -11.89 7.15 -36.26
N ALA A 464 -12.29 5.87 -36.34
CA ALA A 464 -11.35 4.74 -36.34
C ALA A 464 -10.36 4.80 -37.51
N ALA A 465 -10.85 5.09 -38.72
CA ALA A 465 -10.00 5.25 -39.90
C ALA A 465 -9.03 6.43 -39.76
N PHE A 466 -9.50 7.55 -39.22
CA PHE A 466 -8.67 8.74 -38.98
C PHE A 466 -7.61 8.48 -37.89
N SER A 467 -7.98 7.81 -36.79
CA SER A 467 -7.05 7.41 -35.72
C SER A 467 -5.95 6.49 -36.24
N GLN A 468 -6.30 5.50 -37.06
CA GLN A 468 -5.33 4.58 -37.66
C GLN A 468 -4.38 5.28 -38.63
N LYS A 469 -4.88 6.26 -39.38
CA LYS A 469 -4.09 7.00 -40.36
C LYS A 469 -3.15 8.04 -39.74
N HIS A 470 -3.58 8.71 -38.68
CA HIS A 470 -2.91 9.92 -38.19
C HIS A 470 -2.29 9.82 -36.80
N TYR A 471 -2.58 8.76 -36.03
CA TYR A 471 -2.25 8.66 -34.60
C TYR A 471 -2.72 9.89 -33.81
N LEU A 472 -3.95 9.80 -33.29
CA LEU A 472 -4.63 10.93 -32.66
C LEU A 472 -4.13 11.21 -31.24
N ALA A 473 -2.89 11.66 -31.09
CA ALA A 473 -2.47 12.39 -29.90
C ALA A 473 -3.11 13.79 -29.88
N LEU A 474 -3.21 14.42 -28.70
CA LEU A 474 -3.91 15.71 -28.55
C LEU A 474 -3.28 16.78 -29.45
N GLY A 475 -1.96 16.96 -29.39
CA GLY A 475 -1.27 17.96 -30.21
C GLY A 475 -1.52 17.76 -31.71
N ARG A 476 -1.41 16.51 -32.19
CA ARG A 476 -1.62 16.19 -33.62
C ARG A 476 -3.07 16.38 -34.06
N LEU A 477 -4.05 16.07 -33.21
CA LEU A 477 -5.46 16.36 -33.48
C LEU A 477 -5.70 17.87 -33.66
N LEU A 478 -5.19 18.68 -32.71
CA LEU A 478 -5.34 20.12 -32.73
C LEU A 478 -4.65 20.73 -33.95
N GLU A 479 -3.45 20.28 -34.29
CA GLU A 479 -2.71 20.68 -35.49
C GLU A 479 -3.46 20.36 -36.78
N LEU A 480 -3.91 19.11 -36.97
CA LEU A 480 -4.60 18.69 -38.20
C LEU A 480 -5.92 19.45 -38.42
N SER A 481 -6.60 19.81 -37.32
CA SER A 481 -7.83 20.61 -37.39
C SER A 481 -7.60 22.02 -37.92
N VAL A 482 -6.39 22.58 -37.78
CA VAL A 482 -6.02 23.92 -38.28
C VAL A 482 -5.29 23.88 -39.61
N GLN A 483 -4.41 22.89 -39.83
CA GLN A 483 -3.68 22.69 -41.09
C GLN A 483 -4.61 22.42 -42.27
N SER A 484 -5.69 21.66 -42.07
CA SER A 484 -6.71 21.42 -43.11
C SER A 484 -7.36 22.71 -43.65
N GLN A 485 -7.16 23.85 -42.96
CA GLN A 485 -7.79 25.14 -43.22
C GLN A 485 -6.79 26.28 -43.51
N GLY A 486 -5.48 26.02 -43.47
CA GLY A 486 -4.44 27.05 -43.67
C GLY A 486 -4.40 28.14 -42.59
N LEU A 487 -4.85 27.83 -41.37
CA LEU A 487 -4.78 28.76 -40.23
C LEU A 487 -3.37 28.78 -39.63
N GLN A 488 -2.97 29.91 -39.04
CA GLN A 488 -1.74 30.01 -38.25
C GLN A 488 -1.82 29.08 -37.04
N GLU A 489 -0.79 28.25 -36.84
CA GLU A 489 -0.76 27.23 -35.78
C GLU A 489 -0.50 27.83 -34.39
N ASP A 490 0.42 28.80 -34.30
CA ASP A 490 0.82 29.40 -33.02
C ASP A 490 -0.37 30.12 -32.34
N GLY A 491 -0.72 29.64 -31.15
CA GLY A 491 -1.83 30.12 -30.36
C GLY A 491 -3.21 29.84 -30.95
N ALA A 492 -3.34 28.96 -31.95
CA ALA A 492 -4.63 28.65 -32.58
C ALA A 492 -5.67 28.15 -31.57
N TRP A 493 -5.24 27.39 -30.57
CA TRP A 493 -6.07 26.76 -29.54
C TRP A 493 -5.88 27.37 -28.14
N LYS A 494 -5.45 28.64 -28.06
CA LYS A 494 -5.24 29.37 -26.79
C LYS A 494 -6.49 29.52 -25.90
N THR A 495 -7.67 29.24 -26.45
CA THR A 495 -8.95 29.25 -25.74
C THR A 495 -9.16 28.02 -24.87
N ILE A 496 -8.42 26.92 -25.10
CA ILE A 496 -8.47 25.73 -24.25
C ILE A 496 -7.86 26.08 -22.88
N PRO A 497 -8.61 25.94 -21.78
CA PRO A 497 -8.05 26.14 -20.45
C PRO A 497 -6.96 25.10 -20.17
N LEU A 498 -5.80 25.51 -19.62
CA LEU A 498 -4.74 24.57 -19.27
C LEU A 498 -5.21 23.50 -18.27
N ALA A 499 -6.14 23.84 -17.38
CA ALA A 499 -6.79 22.89 -16.47
C ALA A 499 -7.50 21.75 -17.23
N PHE A 500 -8.19 22.07 -18.33
CA PHE A 500 -8.83 21.06 -19.19
C PHE A 500 -7.79 20.08 -19.75
N VAL A 501 -6.63 20.58 -20.18
CA VAL A 501 -5.54 19.72 -20.69
C VAL A 501 -4.99 18.81 -19.60
N VAL A 502 -4.77 19.34 -18.39
CA VAL A 502 -4.27 18.58 -17.23
C VAL A 502 -5.25 17.50 -16.78
N GLU A 503 -6.56 17.78 -16.81
CA GLU A 503 -7.60 16.83 -16.44
C GLU A 503 -7.87 15.79 -17.55
N THR A 504 -7.62 16.16 -18.81
CA THR A 504 -7.82 15.30 -19.98
C THR A 504 -6.70 14.29 -20.16
N LEU A 505 -5.45 14.70 -19.93
CA LEU A 505 -4.28 13.84 -20.13
C LEU A 505 -3.93 13.12 -18.82
N SER A 506 -3.78 11.80 -18.90
CA SER A 506 -3.28 11.00 -17.78
C SER A 506 -1.84 11.39 -17.43
N ALA A 507 -1.45 11.13 -16.17
CA ALA A 507 -0.07 11.29 -15.73
C ALA A 507 0.90 10.39 -16.54
N LEU A 508 2.13 10.84 -16.77
CA LEU A 508 3.17 10.08 -17.46
C LEU A 508 3.64 8.90 -16.61
N HIS A 509 3.46 7.68 -17.11
CA HIS A 509 3.76 6.47 -16.34
C HIS A 509 5.19 5.95 -16.58
N PRO A 510 5.84 5.33 -15.58
CA PRO A 510 7.06 4.58 -15.83
C PRO A 510 6.79 3.35 -16.70
N ARG A 511 7.76 3.00 -17.55
CA ARG A 511 7.72 1.76 -18.36
C ARG A 511 8.62 0.70 -17.71
N LEU A 512 8.09 -0.51 -17.58
CA LEU A 512 8.79 -1.63 -16.95
C LEU A 512 9.54 -2.44 -17.99
N TYR A 513 10.79 -2.77 -17.66
CA TYR A 513 11.65 -3.63 -18.45
C TYR A 513 12.17 -4.76 -17.58
N SER A 514 12.18 -5.98 -18.09
CA SER A 514 12.82 -7.10 -17.40
C SER A 514 14.33 -6.87 -17.34
N ILE A 515 14.94 -7.08 -16.17
CA ILE A 515 16.39 -6.94 -15.99
C ILE A 515 17.07 -8.21 -16.53
N PRO A 516 17.86 -8.13 -17.61
CA PRO A 516 18.52 -9.29 -18.20
C PRO A 516 19.87 -9.62 -17.54
N SER A 517 20.40 -8.75 -16.67
CA SER A 517 21.62 -9.02 -15.92
C SER A 517 21.37 -9.91 -14.69
N SER A 518 22.37 -10.72 -14.31
CA SER A 518 22.32 -11.56 -13.11
C SER A 518 22.84 -10.80 -11.90
N SER A 519 22.05 -10.73 -10.83
CA SER A 519 22.47 -10.09 -9.58
C SER A 519 23.58 -10.86 -8.85
N VAL A 520 23.85 -12.11 -9.25
CA VAL A 520 24.95 -12.93 -8.72
C VAL A 520 26.28 -12.55 -9.38
N ILE A 521 26.25 -12.26 -10.67
CA ILE A 521 27.45 -11.92 -11.47
C ILE A 521 27.76 -10.42 -11.34
N SER A 522 26.72 -9.58 -11.44
CA SER A 522 26.84 -8.12 -11.48
C SER A 522 25.90 -7.46 -10.48
N PRO A 523 26.07 -7.68 -9.16
CA PRO A 523 25.12 -7.23 -8.12
C PRO A 523 24.82 -5.73 -8.09
N LYS A 524 25.73 -4.92 -8.66
CA LYS A 524 25.62 -3.46 -8.72
C LYS A 524 25.40 -2.92 -10.13
N VAL A 525 25.03 -3.77 -11.08
CA VAL A 525 24.76 -3.35 -12.46
C VAL A 525 23.46 -3.98 -12.96
N ALA A 526 22.36 -3.25 -12.84
CA ALA A 526 21.11 -3.63 -13.51
C ALA A 526 21.13 -3.15 -14.95
N SER A 527 20.56 -3.92 -15.87
CA SER A 527 20.45 -3.51 -17.26
C SER A 527 19.03 -3.61 -17.79
N VAL A 528 18.83 -3.02 -18.97
CA VAL A 528 17.59 -3.05 -19.75
C VAL A 528 17.95 -3.44 -21.17
N THR A 529 17.15 -4.34 -21.75
CA THR A 529 17.16 -4.61 -23.18
C THR A 529 15.81 -4.17 -23.76
N ALA A 530 15.82 -3.21 -24.68
CA ALA A 530 14.61 -2.60 -25.22
C ALA A 530 14.62 -2.57 -26.75
N LEU A 531 13.59 -3.14 -27.37
CA LEU A 531 13.31 -2.91 -28.79
C LEU A 531 12.79 -1.48 -28.96
N VAL A 532 13.39 -0.72 -29.87
CA VAL A 532 12.96 0.64 -30.17
C VAL A 532 11.68 0.60 -31.00
N VAL A 533 10.59 1.12 -30.45
CA VAL A 533 9.29 1.13 -31.12
C VAL A 533 9.20 2.35 -32.03
N LYS A 534 9.14 2.08 -33.34
CA LYS A 534 8.85 3.06 -34.38
C LYS A 534 7.80 2.47 -35.32
N THR A 535 6.67 3.16 -35.49
CA THR A 535 5.58 2.69 -36.35
C THR A 535 5.38 3.69 -37.47
N ALA A 536 5.62 3.28 -38.72
CA ALA A 536 5.39 4.12 -39.88
C ALA A 536 3.91 4.50 -40.01
N LEU A 537 3.63 5.77 -40.29
CA LEU A 537 2.26 6.24 -40.51
C LEU A 537 1.79 5.88 -41.93
N PRO A 538 0.59 5.29 -42.10
CA PRO A 538 0.09 4.94 -43.42
C PRO A 538 -0.13 6.18 -44.29
N GLY A 539 0.58 6.26 -45.43
CA GLY A 539 0.34 7.28 -46.46
C GLY A 539 1.15 8.58 -46.30
N THR A 540 2.06 8.67 -45.34
CA THR A 540 3.08 9.73 -45.26
C THR A 540 4.48 9.14 -45.43
N LEU A 541 5.25 9.69 -46.36
CA LEU A 541 6.67 9.33 -46.52
C LEU A 541 7.45 9.95 -45.35
N ASN A 542 8.23 9.12 -44.64
CA ASN A 542 9.15 9.51 -43.57
C ASN A 542 8.52 10.03 -42.26
N GLU A 543 7.21 9.88 -42.03
CA GLU A 543 6.63 10.09 -40.69
C GLU A 543 6.46 8.78 -39.94
N SER A 544 6.93 8.74 -38.69
CA SER A 544 6.79 7.58 -37.80
C SER A 544 6.38 7.99 -36.39
N ILE A 545 5.52 7.17 -35.79
CA ILE A 545 5.13 7.28 -34.39
C ILE A 545 6.23 6.63 -33.54
N HIS A 546 6.76 7.39 -32.60
CA HIS A 546 7.81 6.94 -31.69
C HIS A 546 7.20 6.48 -30.36
N GLY A 547 7.54 5.28 -29.92
CA GLY A 547 7.27 4.86 -28.55
C GLY A 547 8.11 5.68 -27.57
N VAL A 548 7.46 6.39 -26.65
CA VAL A 548 8.08 7.39 -25.76
C VAL A 548 9.29 6.81 -25.00
N ALA A 549 9.09 5.77 -24.18
CA ALA A 549 10.17 5.24 -23.34
C ALA A 549 11.29 4.56 -24.14
N SER A 550 10.97 3.85 -25.22
CA SER A 550 11.97 3.14 -26.01
C SER A 550 12.85 4.09 -26.83
N ASN A 551 12.30 5.19 -27.36
CA ASN A 551 13.08 6.20 -28.07
C ASN A 551 13.83 7.14 -27.10
N TYR A 552 13.31 7.32 -25.89
CA TYR A 552 14.03 7.98 -24.80
C TYR A 552 15.31 7.21 -24.43
N LEU A 553 15.19 5.90 -24.20
CA LEU A 553 16.34 5.02 -23.95
C LEU A 553 17.33 5.02 -25.14
N HIS A 554 16.83 5.04 -26.38
CA HIS A 554 17.68 5.10 -27.58
C HIS A 554 18.46 6.42 -27.66
N SER A 555 17.79 7.54 -27.38
CA SER A 555 18.43 8.86 -27.33
C SER A 555 19.52 8.91 -26.24
N ALA A 556 19.25 8.29 -25.08
CA ALA A 556 20.22 8.18 -24.01
C ALA A 556 21.43 7.32 -24.39
N SER A 557 21.21 6.23 -25.13
CA SER A 557 22.27 5.38 -25.67
C SER A 557 23.17 6.14 -26.65
N LEU A 558 22.60 6.88 -27.59
CA LEU A 558 23.34 7.69 -28.55
C LEU A 558 24.19 8.77 -27.85
N LEU A 559 23.64 9.41 -26.82
CA LEU A 559 24.34 10.40 -26.02
C LEU A 559 25.52 9.77 -25.26
N ALA A 560 25.32 8.63 -24.60
CA ALA A 560 26.36 7.91 -23.88
C ALA A 560 27.51 7.44 -24.79
N ASN A 561 27.21 7.06 -26.03
CA ASN A 561 28.23 6.66 -27.01
C ASN A 561 28.88 7.85 -27.74
N SER A 562 28.51 9.10 -27.43
CA SER A 562 28.93 10.29 -28.19
C SER A 562 28.63 10.20 -29.70
N GLN A 563 27.58 9.46 -30.07
CA GLN A 563 27.25 9.12 -31.46
C GLN A 563 26.32 10.13 -32.13
N ALA A 564 25.78 11.11 -31.41
CA ALA A 564 24.85 12.09 -31.96
C ALA A 564 25.04 13.51 -31.40
N PRO A 565 25.08 14.56 -32.25
CA PRO A 565 24.92 15.94 -31.80
C PRO A 565 23.51 16.19 -31.22
N ALA A 566 23.38 17.24 -30.41
CA ALA A 566 22.14 17.62 -29.71
C ALA A 566 20.88 17.62 -30.59
N SER A 567 21.05 18.12 -31.80
CA SER A 567 19.99 18.34 -32.77
C SER A 567 19.42 17.05 -33.39
N GLN A 568 20.00 15.88 -33.07
CA GLN A 568 19.55 14.58 -33.57
C GLN A 568 18.84 13.74 -32.50
N LEU A 569 18.76 14.21 -31.26
CA LEU A 569 18.03 13.52 -30.18
C LEU A 569 16.55 13.92 -30.24
N SER A 570 15.66 12.93 -30.21
CA SER A 570 14.21 13.17 -30.21
C SER A 570 13.67 13.52 -28.82
N HIS A 571 14.51 13.45 -27.79
CA HIS A 571 14.15 13.65 -26.38
C HIS A 571 15.18 14.52 -25.68
N TYR A 572 14.69 15.39 -24.80
CA TYR A 572 15.52 16.09 -23.84
C TYR A 572 16.13 15.13 -22.81
N ILE A 573 17.46 15.18 -22.70
CA ILE A 573 18.24 14.51 -21.65
C ILE A 573 19.19 15.55 -21.06
N PRO A 574 19.16 15.80 -19.73
CA PRO A 574 20.09 16.72 -19.09
C PRO A 574 21.55 16.39 -19.44
N ARG A 575 22.29 17.42 -19.85
CA ARG A 575 23.70 17.31 -20.23
C ARG A 575 24.59 17.57 -19.03
N ASP A 576 24.48 16.70 -18.03
CA ASP A 576 25.58 16.57 -17.09
C ASP A 576 26.71 15.76 -17.76
N SER A 577 27.92 15.79 -17.21
CA SER A 577 29.10 15.10 -17.78
C SER A 577 28.92 13.57 -17.93
N ASP A 578 27.84 13.01 -17.40
CA ASP A 578 27.44 11.60 -17.48
C ASP A 578 25.92 11.53 -17.74
N PRO A 579 25.42 10.85 -18.78
CA PRO A 579 23.98 10.76 -19.05
C PRO A 579 23.27 9.88 -18.00
N ARG A 580 22.27 10.46 -17.32
CA ARG A 580 21.53 9.80 -16.23
C ARG A 580 20.06 9.67 -16.54
N LEU A 581 19.44 8.59 -16.06
CA LEU A 581 18.00 8.36 -16.20
C LEU A 581 17.34 8.08 -14.84
N HIS A 582 16.09 8.51 -14.68
CA HIS A 582 15.28 8.22 -13.50
C HIS A 582 14.72 6.81 -13.57
N VAL A 583 15.14 5.95 -12.64
CA VAL A 583 14.76 4.54 -12.61
C VAL A 583 14.44 4.05 -11.19
N ALA A 584 13.75 2.91 -11.12
CA ALA A 584 13.53 2.18 -9.86
C ALA A 584 13.55 0.67 -10.11
N VAL A 585 14.16 -0.08 -9.19
CA VAL A 585 14.07 -1.55 -9.20
C VAL A 585 12.72 -1.99 -8.63
N ARG A 586 11.94 -2.71 -9.42
CA ARG A 586 10.66 -3.33 -9.02
C ARG A 586 10.83 -4.83 -8.86
N LYS A 587 10.52 -5.33 -7.65
CA LYS A 587 10.61 -6.76 -7.34
C LYS A 587 9.59 -7.56 -8.18
N SER A 588 10.06 -8.69 -8.72
CA SER A 588 9.22 -9.66 -9.43
C SER A 588 9.00 -10.91 -8.59
N ALA A 589 7.84 -11.56 -8.80
CA ALA A 589 7.54 -12.90 -8.29
C ALA A 589 8.16 -14.02 -9.14
N PHE A 590 8.64 -13.70 -10.35
CA PHE A 590 9.37 -14.65 -11.19
C PHE A 590 10.70 -15.01 -10.52
N ARG A 591 10.96 -16.32 -10.38
CA ARG A 591 12.18 -16.88 -9.80
C ARG A 591 12.63 -18.06 -10.66
N PRO A 592 13.92 -18.19 -10.97
CA PRO A 592 14.43 -19.41 -11.57
C PRO A 592 14.22 -20.57 -10.59
N GLN A 593 13.85 -21.75 -11.08
CA GLN A 593 13.91 -22.96 -10.26
C GLN A 593 15.36 -23.14 -9.79
N LYS A 594 15.56 -23.43 -8.49
CA LYS A 594 16.89 -23.79 -7.98
C LYS A 594 17.32 -25.06 -8.72
N LEU A 595 18.33 -24.94 -9.60
CA LEU A 595 19.03 -26.06 -10.22
C LEU A 595 19.88 -26.79 -9.19
#